data_AF-A0A351GEY9-F1
#
_entry.id   AF-A0A351GEY9-F1
#
_cell.length_a   1.000
_cell.length_b   1.000
_cell.length_c   1.000
_cell.angle_alpha   90.00
_cell.angle_beta   90.00
_cell.angle_gamma   90.00
#
_symmetry.space_group_name_H-M   'P 1'
#
loop_
_entity.id
_entity.type
_entity.pdbx_description
1 polymer ?
#
loop_
_entity_poly.entity_id
_entity_poly.type
_entity_poly.pdbx_seq_one_letter_code
_entity_poly.pdbx_strand_id
1 'polypeptide(L)'
;MSEGIITIFRNIKETEQPFYRGVDAILERIRNGASKDLIKKIRTLKDKSEINQLKQELPAICFSGKFTKRSDGSIASHSGFVCLDFDGYTKQKELLEQKELLSKDKYVYSVFISPSGKGLKALVKIPQDIDNHRNYFNSLENHFNSENFDKTSKNISRVCYESYDPLIYLNATSSVWTSLEEQTYPELDKYRDRPTIPITDENKIVEILLKWWDKKYPMVEGQRNHNIYVLAAALNDFGVNKSLAEYVTNNYQTKSFPLSEIKRTIDSAYAQSQKFGSRYYEDEEKVSQIKTKLRGGVPKKEIRHQLEESNVDGGIIDSVISRIEEEQSSQKFWTKSDKGIVKIVHILFKQFLEDNGFYKYNPEGSKNYVFVRVTNNLIDHTSEKEIKDFILDYLLTLEDALIYNYFADNTRFFREDFLTLLSSIDVYFIADTKSACYLYYKNCALKVTDQEVTSIDYIDLGGYVWKDHVIDRNFDIGDVNSCDFEQFIANISAHDVNRIKSMESTLGFLMHGYKDLSFCPAVILNDEVISDNPEGGTGKGLLMNALSQMKKLVVIDGKAFTFERSFAYQLVSA
;
A
#
# COMPACT_ATOMS: atom_id res chain seq x y z
N MET A 1 10.23 -17.19 5.26
CA MET A 1 9.93 -15.76 5.52
C MET A 1 8.81 -15.38 4.58
N SER A 2 7.70 -14.83 5.07
CA SER A 2 6.55 -14.53 4.20
C SER A 2 6.84 -13.30 3.35
N GLU A 3 6.83 -13.47 2.04
CA GLU A 3 7.13 -12.49 0.98
C GLU A 3 6.02 -11.43 0.77
N GLY A 4 5.35 -11.00 1.84
CA GLY A 4 4.33 -9.96 1.75
C GLY A 4 4.97 -8.58 1.68
N ILE A 5 4.99 -7.96 0.50
CA ILE A 5 5.32 -6.53 0.37
C ILE A 5 4.08 -5.71 0.72
N ILE A 6 4.24 -4.76 1.64
CA ILE A 6 3.20 -3.84 2.07
C ILE A 6 3.63 -2.40 1.85
N THR A 7 2.63 -1.51 1.87
CA THR A 7 2.85 -0.07 1.76
C THR A 7 2.83 0.60 3.13
N ILE A 8 3.79 1.49 3.36
CA ILE A 8 3.79 2.43 4.49
C ILE A 8 3.95 3.85 3.92
N PHE A 9 3.12 4.77 4.39
CA PHE A 9 3.21 6.20 4.08
C PHE A 9 3.75 6.93 5.30
N ARG A 10 4.45 8.05 5.08
CA ARG A 10 5.00 8.88 6.16
C ARG A 10 3.94 9.26 7.18
N ASN A 11 2.74 9.60 6.70
CA ASN A 11 1.56 9.84 7.53
C ASN A 11 0.29 9.76 6.67
N ILE A 12 -0.87 10.05 7.27
CA ILE A 12 -2.17 9.96 6.60
C ILE A 12 -2.45 11.08 5.59
N LYS A 13 -1.64 12.15 5.58
CA LYS A 13 -1.77 13.33 4.72
C LYS A 13 -0.89 13.19 3.48
N GLU A 14 0.32 12.68 3.64
CA GLU A 14 1.31 12.42 2.57
C GLU A 14 1.10 11.01 1.99
N THR A 15 0.08 10.85 1.13
CA THR A 15 -0.37 9.53 0.62
C THR A 15 -0.06 9.26 -0.85
N GLU A 16 0.73 10.12 -1.48
CA GLU A 16 1.15 10.02 -2.89
C GLU A 16 2.55 9.41 -3.04
N GLN A 17 3.28 9.26 -1.94
CA GLN A 17 4.65 8.73 -1.94
C GLN A 17 4.74 7.50 -1.02
N PRO A 18 4.43 6.31 -1.56
CA PRO A 18 4.47 5.07 -0.80
C PRO A 18 5.91 4.61 -0.58
N PHE A 19 6.13 3.99 0.58
CA PHE A 19 7.29 3.15 0.81
C PHE A 19 6.88 1.68 0.79
N TYR A 20 7.68 0.87 0.12
CA TYR A 20 7.46 -0.56 0.06
C TYR A 20 8.40 -1.29 1.02
N ARG A 21 7.83 -2.12 1.89
CA ARG A 21 8.58 -2.90 2.90
C ARG A 21 7.97 -4.29 3.05
N GLY A 22 8.80 -5.26 3.45
CA GLY A 22 8.29 -6.55 3.90
C GLY A 22 7.54 -6.40 5.23
N VAL A 23 6.49 -7.20 5.44
CA VAL A 23 5.69 -7.18 6.68
C VAL A 23 6.56 -7.30 7.93
N ASP A 24 7.56 -8.20 7.91
CA ASP A 24 8.43 -8.44 9.07
C ASP A 24 9.24 -7.20 9.48
N ALA A 25 9.72 -6.41 8.51
CA ALA A 25 10.44 -5.17 8.79
C ALA A 25 9.53 -4.15 9.51
N ILE A 26 8.26 -4.07 9.13
CA ILE A 26 7.28 -3.20 9.79
C ILE A 26 6.92 -3.71 11.19
N LEU A 27 6.83 -5.03 11.38
CA LEU A 27 6.58 -5.61 12.71
C LEU A 27 7.76 -5.38 13.66
N GLU A 28 9.00 -5.47 13.17
CA GLU A 28 10.19 -5.10 13.97
C GLU A 28 10.21 -3.60 14.30
N ARG A 29 9.78 -2.73 13.38
CA ARG A 29 9.63 -1.30 13.65
C ARG A 29 8.61 -1.02 14.76
N ILE A 30 7.49 -1.75 14.77
CA ILE A 30 6.47 -1.69 15.85
C ILE A 30 7.03 -2.23 17.18
N ARG A 31 7.85 -3.29 17.14
CA ARG A 31 8.48 -3.88 18.33
C ARG A 31 9.49 -2.92 18.97
N ASN A 32 10.41 -2.40 18.17
CA ASN A 32 11.53 -1.58 18.61
C ASN A 32 11.09 -0.14 18.93
N GLY A 33 10.04 0.33 18.27
CA GLY A 33 9.35 1.57 18.60
C GLY A 33 9.94 2.80 17.94
N ALA A 34 9.98 2.83 16.60
CA ALA A 34 10.35 4.05 15.87
C ALA A 34 9.44 5.25 16.22
N SER A 35 8.15 5.01 16.43
CA SER A 35 7.17 6.01 16.88
C SER A 35 6.93 6.03 18.40
N LYS A 36 7.83 5.47 19.21
CA LYS A 36 7.64 5.23 20.65
C LYS A 36 7.27 6.48 21.45
N ASP A 37 7.96 7.60 21.23
CA ASP A 37 7.74 8.81 22.02
C ASP A 37 6.40 9.46 21.72
N LEU A 38 6.02 9.52 20.44
CA LEU A 38 4.70 10.00 20.03
C LEU A 38 3.58 9.08 20.55
N ILE A 39 3.76 7.76 20.50
CA ILE A 39 2.77 6.80 21.00
C ILE A 39 2.63 6.86 22.52
N LYS A 40 3.73 7.02 23.26
CA LYS A 40 3.67 7.26 24.71
C LYS A 40 2.88 8.52 25.01
N LYS A 41 3.11 9.61 24.29
CA LYS A 41 2.33 10.85 24.42
C LYS A 41 0.84 10.58 24.16
N ILE A 42 0.49 9.94 23.04
CA ILE A 42 -0.89 9.57 22.69
C ILE A 42 -1.57 8.77 23.82
N ARG A 43 -0.88 7.79 24.41
CA ARG A 43 -1.43 6.92 25.46
C ARG A 43 -1.68 7.64 26.78
N THR A 44 -1.02 8.78 27.04
CA THR A 44 -1.26 9.60 28.24
C THR A 44 -2.49 10.51 28.13
N LEU A 45 -2.93 10.80 26.91
CA LEU A 45 -4.06 11.70 26.66
C LEU A 45 -5.41 11.02 26.93
N LYS A 46 -6.39 11.83 27.32
CA LYS A 46 -7.77 11.40 27.54
C LYS A 46 -8.74 11.94 26.49
N ASP A 47 -8.46 13.12 25.93
CA ASP A 47 -9.31 13.72 24.91
C ASP A 47 -9.17 12.96 23.58
N LYS A 48 -10.32 12.52 23.04
CA LYS A 48 -10.41 11.76 21.80
C LYS A 48 -10.02 12.62 20.60
N SER A 49 -10.31 13.92 20.62
CA SER A 49 -9.97 14.83 19.51
C SER A 49 -8.46 14.98 19.38
N GLU A 50 -7.78 15.31 20.49
CA GLU A 50 -6.33 15.43 20.53
C GLU A 50 -5.61 14.11 20.18
N ILE A 51 -6.09 12.97 20.70
CA ILE A 51 -5.59 11.64 20.32
C ILE A 51 -5.67 11.42 18.80
N ASN A 52 -6.82 11.75 18.20
CA ASN A 52 -7.01 11.56 16.77
C ASN A 52 -6.10 12.47 15.94
N GLN A 53 -5.86 13.71 16.37
CA GLN A 53 -4.94 14.62 15.68
C GLN A 53 -3.50 14.08 15.72
N LEU A 54 -3.00 13.67 16.88
CA LEU A 54 -1.64 13.10 16.99
C LEU A 54 -1.50 11.77 16.25
N LYS A 55 -2.56 10.96 16.18
CA LYS A 55 -2.53 9.74 15.36
C LYS A 55 -2.28 10.03 13.89
N GLN A 56 -2.74 11.18 13.38
CA GLN A 56 -2.52 11.55 11.97
C GLN A 56 -1.04 11.86 11.66
N GLU A 57 -0.19 12.05 12.67
CA GLU A 57 1.25 12.25 12.50
C GLU A 57 2.02 10.92 12.46
N LEU A 58 1.39 9.81 12.87
CA LEU A 58 2.01 8.48 12.80
C LEU A 58 2.07 7.98 11.34
N PRO A 59 3.09 7.18 11.01
CA PRO A 59 3.12 6.45 9.76
C PRO A 59 1.84 5.65 9.51
N ALA A 60 1.36 5.69 8.28
CA ALA A 60 0.12 5.05 7.85
C ALA A 60 0.45 3.78 7.06
N ILE A 61 0.16 2.61 7.64
CA ILE A 61 0.51 1.30 7.08
C ILE A 61 -0.72 0.67 6.42
N CYS A 62 -0.57 0.24 5.16
CA CYS A 62 -1.56 -0.59 4.46
C CYS A 62 -1.04 -2.03 4.36
N PHE A 63 -1.43 -2.87 5.33
CA PHE A 63 -0.96 -4.25 5.40
C PHE A 63 -1.43 -5.14 4.26
N SER A 64 -2.51 -4.78 3.56
CA SER A 64 -3.15 -5.66 2.58
C SER A 64 -2.43 -5.74 1.23
N GLY A 65 -1.45 -4.87 0.96
CA GLY A 65 -0.81 -4.89 -0.34
C GLY A 65 0.15 -3.75 -0.65
N LYS A 66 0.61 -3.77 -1.89
CA LYS A 66 1.41 -2.74 -2.52
C LYS A 66 0.47 -1.74 -3.20
N PHE A 67 0.47 -0.50 -2.75
CA PHE A 67 -0.34 0.59 -3.27
C PHE A 67 0.54 1.71 -3.83
N THR A 68 0.18 2.26 -4.99
CA THR A 68 0.82 3.46 -5.56
C THR A 68 0.39 4.74 -4.84
N LYS A 69 -0.84 4.76 -4.33
CA LYS A 69 -1.39 5.81 -3.45
C LYS A 69 -2.46 5.23 -2.53
N ARG A 70 -2.90 5.99 -1.52
CA ARG A 70 -3.92 5.51 -0.58
C ARG A 70 -5.34 5.51 -1.16
N SER A 71 -5.64 4.54 -2.03
CA SER A 71 -7.00 4.20 -2.44
C SER A 71 -7.13 2.72 -2.83
N ASP A 72 -8.32 2.14 -2.67
CA ASP A 72 -8.60 0.73 -3.00
C ASP A 72 -8.25 0.41 -4.46
N GLY A 73 -8.55 1.34 -5.39
CA GLY A 73 -8.26 1.20 -6.82
C GLY A 73 -6.78 1.35 -7.19
N SER A 74 -5.91 1.77 -6.27
CA SER A 74 -4.48 1.96 -6.51
C SER A 74 -3.62 0.79 -6.04
N ILE A 75 -4.25 -0.34 -5.74
CA ILE A 75 -3.52 -1.57 -5.43
C ILE A 75 -2.84 -2.13 -6.69
N ALA A 76 -1.54 -2.36 -6.57
CA ALA A 76 -0.74 -3.04 -7.58
C ALA A 76 -0.70 -4.55 -7.34
N SER A 77 -0.60 -4.98 -6.08
CA SER A 77 -0.65 -6.39 -5.69
C SER A 77 -1.09 -6.58 -4.25
N HIS A 78 -1.76 -7.70 -3.96
CA HIS A 78 -2.13 -8.09 -2.60
C HIS A 78 -0.92 -8.69 -1.86
N SER A 79 -0.71 -8.33 -0.59
CA SER A 79 0.45 -8.79 0.20
C SER A 79 0.29 -10.24 0.70
N GLY A 80 -0.96 -10.70 0.79
CA GLY A 80 -1.35 -11.96 1.42
C GLY A 80 -1.70 -11.80 2.90
N PHE A 81 -1.90 -10.58 3.36
CA PHE A 81 -2.29 -10.27 4.73
C PHE A 81 -3.57 -9.45 4.79
N VAL A 82 -4.31 -9.61 5.87
CA VAL A 82 -5.40 -8.72 6.27
C VAL A 82 -5.16 -8.25 7.69
N CYS A 83 -5.37 -6.96 7.94
CA CYS A 83 -5.27 -6.37 9.28
C CYS A 83 -6.66 -6.26 9.89
N LEU A 84 -6.85 -6.91 11.03
CA LEU A 84 -8.08 -6.90 11.80
C LEU A 84 -7.90 -5.95 12.99
N ASP A 85 -8.89 -5.09 13.24
CA ASP A 85 -8.89 -4.17 14.37
C ASP A 85 -9.88 -4.67 15.43
N PHE A 86 -9.41 -4.74 16.68
CA PHE A 86 -10.21 -5.07 17.84
C PHE A 86 -10.15 -3.89 18.81
N ASP A 87 -11.18 -3.06 18.86
CA ASP A 87 -11.21 -1.82 19.63
C ASP A 87 -12.25 -1.88 20.77
N GLY A 88 -12.20 -0.90 21.67
CA GLY A 88 -13.23 -0.73 22.71
C GLY A 88 -12.93 -1.43 24.03
N TYR A 89 -11.69 -1.87 24.26
CA TYR A 89 -11.30 -2.40 25.57
C TYR A 89 -11.21 -1.27 26.59
N THR A 90 -11.96 -1.41 27.69
CA THR A 90 -11.98 -0.42 28.78
C THR A 90 -10.97 -0.74 29.88
N LYS A 91 -10.70 -2.04 30.11
CA LYS A 91 -9.74 -2.50 31.11
C LYS A 91 -8.51 -3.10 30.44
N GLN A 92 -7.33 -2.74 30.94
CA GLN A 92 -6.06 -3.27 30.45
C GLN A 92 -5.96 -4.80 30.59
N LYS A 93 -6.55 -5.35 31.65
CA LYS A 93 -6.55 -6.80 31.89
C LYS A 93 -7.30 -7.56 30.78
N GLU A 94 -8.49 -7.10 30.41
CA GLU A 94 -9.31 -7.69 29.34
C GLU A 94 -8.58 -7.63 28.00
N LEU A 95 -7.92 -6.50 27.69
CA LEU A 95 -7.11 -6.36 26.49
C LEU A 95 -5.95 -7.35 26.44
N LEU A 96 -5.25 -7.57 27.55
CA LEU A 96 -4.13 -8.52 27.61
C LEU A 96 -4.60 -9.98 27.54
N GLU A 97 -5.72 -10.32 28.20
CA GLU A 97 -6.34 -11.64 28.12
C GLU A 97 -6.78 -11.95 26.67
N GLN A 98 -7.37 -10.98 25.97
CA GLN A 98 -7.73 -11.13 24.55
C GLN A 98 -6.52 -11.22 23.63
N LYS A 99 -5.45 -10.48 23.91
CA LYS A 99 -4.18 -10.61 23.16
C LYS A 99 -3.63 -12.04 23.29
N GLU A 100 -3.66 -12.63 24.48
CA GLU A 100 -3.23 -14.00 24.70
C GLU A 100 -4.13 -15.01 23.95
N LEU A 101 -5.45 -14.79 23.96
CA LEU A 101 -6.41 -15.63 23.24
C LEU A 101 -6.15 -15.62 21.73
N LEU A 102 -6.03 -14.43 21.13
CA LEU A 102 -5.73 -14.27 19.69
C LEU A 102 -4.38 -14.90 19.34
N SER A 103 -3.39 -14.80 20.23
CA SER A 103 -2.05 -15.40 20.03
C SER A 103 -2.05 -16.94 20.02
N LYS A 104 -3.11 -17.59 20.49
CA LYS A 104 -3.25 -19.06 20.44
C LYS A 104 -3.93 -19.54 19.16
N ASP A 105 -4.51 -18.64 18.37
CA ASP A 105 -5.15 -18.98 17.11
C ASP A 105 -4.10 -19.31 16.03
N LYS A 106 -4.27 -20.45 15.36
CA LYS A 106 -3.31 -20.94 14.35
C LYS A 106 -3.22 -20.07 13.09
N TYR A 107 -4.21 -19.24 12.80
CA TYR A 107 -4.26 -18.36 11.62
C TYR A 107 -3.66 -16.98 11.88
N VAL A 108 -3.56 -16.59 13.16
CA VAL A 108 -3.01 -15.31 13.57
C VAL A 108 -1.49 -15.30 13.37
N TYR A 109 -1.03 -14.40 12.50
CA TYR A 109 0.38 -14.18 12.21
C TYR A 109 1.04 -13.27 13.25
N SER A 110 0.36 -12.20 13.64
CA SER A 110 0.90 -11.22 14.59
C SER A 110 -0.23 -10.54 15.35
N VAL A 111 0.00 -10.22 16.62
CA VAL A 111 -0.92 -9.42 17.45
C VAL A 111 -0.15 -8.38 18.25
N PHE A 112 -0.59 -7.13 18.16
CA PHE A 112 0.01 -6.01 18.89
C PHE A 112 -1.03 -5.01 19.39
N ILE A 113 -0.65 -4.27 20.42
CA ILE A 113 -1.47 -3.22 21.02
C ILE A 113 -1.51 -2.00 20.09
N SER A 114 -2.72 -1.48 19.84
CA SER A 114 -2.96 -0.32 18.98
C SER A 114 -2.30 0.97 19.51
N PRO A 115 -2.19 2.05 18.71
CA PRO A 115 -1.47 3.25 19.13
C PRO A 115 -2.08 3.90 20.38
N SER A 116 -3.41 3.88 20.51
CA SER A 116 -4.11 4.41 21.69
C SER A 116 -4.01 3.54 22.94
N GLY A 117 -3.50 2.31 22.85
CA GLY A 117 -3.42 1.39 23.99
C GLY A 117 -4.75 0.77 24.44
N LYS A 118 -5.84 0.99 23.68
CA LYS A 118 -7.21 0.56 24.00
C LYS A 118 -7.79 -0.43 22.98
N GLY A 119 -6.94 -0.93 22.10
CA GLY A 119 -7.29 -1.86 21.04
C GLY A 119 -6.14 -2.81 20.74
N LEU A 120 -6.44 -3.88 20.01
CA LEU A 120 -5.50 -4.84 19.48
C LEU A 120 -5.61 -4.83 17.96
N LYS A 121 -4.49 -5.07 17.30
CA LYS A 121 -4.42 -5.30 15.86
C LYS A 121 -3.90 -6.69 15.63
N ALA A 122 -4.57 -7.45 14.78
CA ALA A 122 -4.18 -8.79 14.41
C ALA A 122 -3.94 -8.88 12.91
N LEU A 123 -2.81 -9.47 12.50
CA LEU A 123 -2.54 -9.80 11.11
C LEU A 123 -2.86 -11.27 10.88
N VAL A 124 -3.60 -11.56 9.82
CA VAL A 124 -3.93 -12.92 9.38
C VAL A 124 -3.47 -13.10 7.95
N LYS A 125 -2.91 -14.27 7.63
CA LYS A 125 -2.54 -14.63 6.25
C LYS A 125 -3.78 -15.04 5.47
N ILE A 126 -3.98 -14.49 4.29
CA ILE A 126 -5.05 -14.82 3.34
C ILE A 126 -4.46 -15.00 1.93
N PRO A 127 -5.16 -15.69 1.01
CA PRO A 127 -4.78 -15.72 -0.40
C PRO A 127 -4.55 -14.30 -0.97
N GLN A 128 -3.64 -14.19 -1.94
CA GLN A 128 -3.35 -12.92 -2.63
C GLN A 128 -4.43 -12.61 -3.67
N ASP A 129 -5.67 -12.52 -3.21
CA ASP A 129 -6.85 -12.27 -4.04
C ASP A 129 -7.45 -10.92 -3.66
N ILE A 130 -7.27 -9.96 -4.57
CA ILE A 130 -7.73 -8.58 -4.43
C ILE A 130 -9.26 -8.53 -4.34
N ASP A 131 -9.95 -9.36 -5.10
CA ASP A 131 -11.40 -9.27 -5.28
C ASP A 131 -12.14 -9.94 -4.12
N ASN A 132 -11.55 -10.99 -3.52
CA ASN A 132 -12.11 -11.67 -2.35
C ASN A 132 -11.64 -11.14 -0.99
N HIS A 133 -10.81 -10.09 -0.94
CA HIS A 133 -10.29 -9.51 0.31
C HIS A 133 -11.39 -9.28 1.37
N ARG A 134 -12.49 -8.66 0.96
CA ARG A 134 -13.64 -8.35 1.82
C ARG A 134 -14.35 -9.61 2.33
N ASN A 135 -14.44 -10.64 1.50
CA ASN A 135 -15.06 -11.91 1.87
C ASN A 135 -14.22 -12.65 2.90
N TYR A 136 -12.89 -12.62 2.79
CA TYR A 136 -12.00 -13.13 3.82
C TYR A 136 -12.15 -12.35 5.13
N PHE A 137 -12.26 -11.02 5.07
CA PHE A 137 -12.47 -10.18 6.25
C PHE A 137 -13.77 -10.55 6.99
N ASN A 138 -14.88 -10.70 6.26
CA ASN A 138 -16.18 -11.09 6.84
C ASN A 138 -16.12 -12.49 7.46
N SER A 139 -15.45 -13.44 6.79
CA SER A 139 -15.27 -14.79 7.31
C SER A 139 -14.48 -14.80 8.63
N LEU A 140 -13.46 -13.92 8.74
CA LEU A 140 -12.68 -13.74 9.97
C LEU A 140 -13.47 -13.05 11.08
N GLU A 141 -14.36 -12.09 10.75
CA GLU A 141 -15.29 -11.50 11.72
C GLU A 141 -16.09 -12.58 12.45
N ASN A 142 -16.65 -13.53 11.69
CA ASN A 142 -17.44 -14.63 12.24
C ASN A 142 -16.60 -15.69 12.96
N HIS A 143 -15.38 -15.96 12.48
CA HIS A 143 -14.44 -16.87 13.16
C HIS A 143 -14.09 -16.37 14.57
N PHE A 144 -13.75 -15.09 14.70
CA PHE A 144 -13.40 -14.51 16.00
C PHE A 144 -14.63 -14.18 16.85
N ASN A 145 -15.77 -13.88 16.23
CA ASN A 145 -17.06 -13.61 16.88
C ASN A 145 -16.93 -12.72 18.13
N SER A 146 -16.20 -11.61 18.00
CA SER A 146 -15.88 -10.70 19.10
C SER A 146 -16.71 -9.42 18.99
N GLU A 147 -17.28 -8.96 20.10
CA GLU A 147 -17.95 -7.66 20.18
C GLU A 147 -16.99 -6.48 19.93
N ASN A 148 -15.69 -6.69 20.13
CA ASN A 148 -14.65 -5.69 19.93
C ASN A 148 -14.16 -5.59 18.49
N PHE A 149 -14.59 -6.48 17.58
CA PHE A 149 -14.14 -6.49 16.19
C PHE A 149 -14.70 -5.29 15.40
N ASP A 150 -13.83 -4.46 14.81
CA ASP A 150 -14.24 -3.30 14.00
C ASP A 150 -14.62 -3.69 12.57
N LYS A 151 -15.93 -3.83 12.35
CA LYS A 151 -16.54 -4.15 11.05
C LYS A 151 -16.30 -3.11 9.95
N THR A 152 -15.86 -1.90 10.31
CA THR A 152 -15.62 -0.82 9.34
C THR A 152 -14.26 -0.92 8.64
N SER A 153 -13.37 -1.80 9.13
CA SER A 153 -11.99 -1.93 8.66
C SER A 153 -11.79 -2.86 7.44
N LYS A 154 -12.87 -3.25 6.75
CA LYS A 154 -12.90 -4.24 5.65
C LYS A 154 -12.34 -3.82 4.29
N ASN A 155 -11.97 -2.55 4.10
CA ASN A 155 -11.47 -2.07 2.81
C ASN A 155 -10.01 -2.48 2.61
N ILE A 156 -9.62 -2.78 1.37
CA ILE A 156 -8.29 -3.28 1.06
C ILE A 156 -7.20 -2.22 1.34
N SER A 157 -7.46 -0.93 1.09
CA SER A 157 -6.55 0.16 1.40
C SER A 157 -6.69 0.68 2.84
N ARG A 158 -7.26 -0.11 3.76
CA ARG A 158 -7.45 0.32 5.15
C ARG A 158 -6.11 0.57 5.83
N VAL A 159 -5.98 1.77 6.38
CA VAL A 159 -4.80 2.18 7.12
C VAL A 159 -4.82 1.66 8.55
N CYS A 160 -3.69 1.11 8.96
CA CYS A 160 -3.27 0.93 10.33
C CYS A 160 -2.21 1.99 10.66
N TYR A 161 -2.50 2.87 11.62
CA TYR A 161 -1.46 3.74 12.19
C TYR A 161 -0.39 2.91 12.90
N GLU A 162 0.87 3.29 12.71
CA GLU A 162 2.00 2.64 13.37
C GLU A 162 1.82 2.59 14.89
N SER A 163 2.11 1.44 15.47
CA SER A 163 1.95 1.15 16.88
C SER A 163 3.31 0.92 17.55
N TYR A 164 3.31 0.82 18.89
CA TYR A 164 4.49 0.46 19.66
C TYR A 164 4.10 -0.59 20.69
N ASP A 165 4.65 -1.79 20.53
CA ASP A 165 4.41 -2.93 21.40
C ASP A 165 5.67 -3.81 21.46
N PRO A 166 6.52 -3.65 22.50
CA PRO A 166 7.73 -4.46 22.64
C PRO A 166 7.43 -5.95 22.88
N LEU A 167 6.20 -6.30 23.27
CA LEU A 167 5.74 -7.66 23.49
C LEU A 167 4.82 -8.13 22.35
N ILE A 168 5.00 -7.61 21.13
CA ILE A 168 4.27 -8.06 19.94
C ILE A 168 4.40 -9.58 19.78
N TYR A 169 3.26 -10.24 19.55
CA TYR A 169 3.23 -11.65 19.21
C TYR A 169 3.56 -11.83 17.72
N LEU A 170 4.38 -12.83 17.37
CA LEU A 170 4.71 -13.19 15.99
C LEU A 170 4.72 -14.72 15.84
N ASN A 171 4.01 -15.21 14.83
CA ASN A 171 3.91 -16.60 14.45
C ASN A 171 4.22 -16.78 12.97
N ALA A 172 5.51 -16.96 12.66
CA ALA A 172 5.96 -17.14 11.27
C ALA A 172 5.31 -18.35 10.58
N THR A 173 4.94 -19.38 11.34
CA THR A 173 4.33 -20.64 10.86
C THR A 173 2.80 -20.62 10.89
N SER A 174 2.17 -19.45 11.07
CA SER A 174 0.70 -19.34 11.02
C SER A 174 0.13 -19.87 9.69
N SER A 175 -1.04 -20.49 9.78
CA SER A 175 -1.78 -21.04 8.64
C SER A 175 -2.43 -19.93 7.81
N VAL A 176 -2.58 -20.17 6.51
CA VAL A 176 -3.35 -19.27 5.63
C VAL A 176 -4.83 -19.53 5.83
N TRP A 177 -5.61 -18.48 6.05
CA TRP A 177 -7.07 -18.54 6.08
C TRP A 177 -7.62 -18.56 4.66
N THR A 178 -8.15 -19.71 4.24
CA THR A 178 -8.68 -19.91 2.88
C THR A 178 -10.21 -19.96 2.84
N SER A 179 -10.86 -20.01 3.99
CA SER A 179 -12.32 -20.09 4.06
C SER A 179 -12.96 -18.78 3.62
N LEU A 180 -13.89 -18.88 2.68
CA LEU A 180 -14.84 -17.82 2.37
C LEU A 180 -16.15 -18.21 3.04
N GLU A 181 -16.82 -17.24 3.66
CA GLU A 181 -18.14 -17.50 4.23
C GLU A 181 -19.21 -17.67 3.13
N GLU A 182 -20.32 -18.33 3.47
CA GLU A 182 -21.57 -18.18 2.72
C GLU A 182 -21.94 -16.69 2.69
N GLN A 183 -22.13 -16.16 1.48
CA GLN A 183 -22.41 -14.74 1.21
C GLN A 183 -23.51 -14.20 2.13
N THR A 184 -23.22 -13.13 2.88
CA THR A 184 -24.24 -12.31 3.52
C THR A 184 -24.71 -11.27 2.52
N TYR A 185 -26.00 -11.27 2.24
CA TYR A 185 -26.57 -10.41 1.21
C TYR A 185 -27.10 -9.12 1.86
N PRO A 186 -26.51 -7.94 1.58
CA PRO A 186 -27.02 -6.69 2.12
C PRO A 186 -28.41 -6.40 1.53
N GLU A 187 -29.39 -6.10 2.39
CA GLU A 187 -30.70 -5.62 1.97
C GLU A 187 -30.56 -4.19 1.43
N LEU A 188 -31.04 -3.94 0.21
CA LEU A 188 -31.06 -2.62 -0.41
C LEU A 188 -32.49 -2.21 -0.74
N ASP A 189 -32.80 -0.93 -0.57
CA ASP A 189 -34.06 -0.30 -0.94
C ASP A 189 -33.93 0.35 -2.32
N LYS A 190 -34.80 -0.05 -3.25
CA LYS A 190 -34.80 0.39 -4.65
C LYS A 190 -34.91 1.91 -4.83
N TYR A 191 -35.47 2.62 -3.85
CA TYR A 191 -35.74 4.06 -3.93
C TYR A 191 -34.74 4.91 -3.13
N ARG A 192 -34.00 4.31 -2.20
CA ARG A 192 -33.04 5.04 -1.34
C ARG A 192 -31.58 4.73 -1.68
N ASP A 193 -31.30 3.47 -2.01
CA ASP A 193 -29.94 3.00 -2.20
C ASP A 193 -29.51 3.10 -3.66
N ARG A 194 -28.19 3.18 -3.86
CA ARG A 194 -27.63 3.28 -5.20
C ARG A 194 -27.92 1.99 -5.98
N PRO A 195 -28.30 2.07 -7.27
CA PRO A 195 -28.53 0.88 -8.08
C PRO A 195 -27.30 -0.03 -8.10
N THR A 196 -27.54 -1.33 -7.91
CA THR A 196 -26.54 -2.38 -8.07
C THR A 196 -27.20 -3.62 -8.65
N ILE A 197 -26.42 -4.66 -8.97
CA ILE A 197 -26.95 -5.87 -9.60
C ILE A 197 -27.76 -6.64 -8.56
N PRO A 198 -29.06 -6.85 -8.78
CA PRO A 198 -29.88 -7.62 -7.87
C PRO A 198 -29.70 -9.12 -8.10
N ILE A 199 -29.88 -9.90 -7.05
CA ILE A 199 -30.18 -11.33 -7.19
C ILE A 199 -31.58 -11.46 -7.77
N THR A 200 -31.70 -12.12 -8.92
CA THR A 200 -32.96 -12.31 -9.65
C THR A 200 -33.58 -13.70 -9.48
N ASP A 201 -32.84 -14.66 -8.91
CA ASP A 201 -33.34 -16.02 -8.65
C ASP A 201 -34.24 -16.05 -7.41
N GLU A 202 -35.55 -16.23 -7.62
CA GLU A 202 -36.55 -16.30 -6.54
C GLU A 202 -36.25 -17.41 -5.52
N ASN A 203 -35.68 -18.56 -5.93
CA ASN A 203 -35.36 -19.64 -4.99
C ASN A 203 -34.19 -19.25 -4.07
N LYS A 204 -33.19 -18.56 -4.61
CA LYS A 204 -32.05 -18.05 -3.84
C LYS A 204 -32.52 -16.98 -2.84
N ILE A 205 -33.42 -16.08 -3.26
CA ILE A 205 -34.04 -15.09 -2.37
C ILE A 205 -34.82 -15.77 -1.23
N VAL A 206 -35.62 -16.79 -1.57
CA VAL A 206 -36.35 -17.60 -0.59
C VAL A 206 -35.40 -18.24 0.41
N GLU A 207 -34.32 -18.87 -0.04
CA GLU A 207 -33.34 -19.52 0.84
C GLU A 207 -32.73 -18.52 1.84
N ILE A 208 -32.33 -17.34 1.37
CA ILE A 208 -31.75 -16.28 2.20
C ILE A 208 -32.78 -15.81 3.26
N LEU A 209 -34.01 -15.55 2.82
CA LEU A 209 -35.08 -15.08 3.71
C LEU A 209 -35.48 -16.14 4.73
N LEU A 210 -35.50 -17.42 4.35
CA LEU A 210 -35.76 -18.53 5.28
C LEU A 210 -34.67 -18.64 6.34
N LYS A 211 -33.38 -18.60 5.96
CA LYS A 211 -32.25 -18.61 6.92
C LYS A 211 -32.36 -17.46 7.93
N TRP A 212 -32.69 -16.25 7.46
CA TRP A 212 -32.92 -15.09 8.32
C TRP A 212 -34.12 -15.28 9.24
N TRP A 213 -35.22 -15.78 8.68
CA TRP A 213 -36.48 -15.95 9.39
C TRP A 213 -36.40 -17.03 10.47
N ASP A 214 -35.82 -18.20 10.16
CA ASP A 214 -35.63 -19.30 11.12
C ASP A 214 -34.80 -18.85 12.33
N LYS A 215 -33.80 -17.97 12.12
CA LYS A 215 -32.95 -17.45 13.19
C LYS A 215 -33.66 -16.44 14.09
N LYS A 216 -34.57 -15.62 13.56
CA LYS A 216 -35.20 -14.49 14.29
C LYS A 216 -36.63 -14.74 14.75
N TYR A 217 -37.36 -15.63 14.09
CA TYR A 217 -38.81 -15.81 14.26
C TYR A 217 -39.17 -17.29 14.43
N PRO A 218 -38.69 -17.96 15.50
CA PRO A 218 -38.94 -19.39 15.72
C PRO A 218 -40.43 -19.70 15.83
N MET A 219 -40.83 -20.89 15.39
CA MET A 219 -42.23 -21.35 15.37
C MET A 219 -42.75 -21.76 16.75
N VAL A 220 -42.88 -20.78 17.65
CA VAL A 220 -43.40 -20.96 19.01
C VAL A 220 -44.93 -20.82 19.03
N GLU A 221 -45.58 -21.64 19.85
CA GLU A 221 -47.03 -21.64 20.01
C GLU A 221 -47.52 -20.26 20.52
N GLY A 222 -48.48 -19.65 19.83
CA GLY A 222 -49.00 -18.30 20.10
C GLY A 222 -48.46 -17.18 19.20
N GLN A 223 -47.33 -17.35 18.51
CA GLN A 223 -46.77 -16.35 17.59
C GLN A 223 -46.68 -16.79 16.12
N ARG A 224 -47.11 -18.03 15.80
CA ARG A 224 -46.97 -18.64 14.46
C ARG A 224 -47.55 -17.81 13.32
N ASN A 225 -48.76 -17.25 13.52
CA ASN A 225 -49.42 -16.45 12.49
C ASN A 225 -48.65 -15.13 12.23
N HIS A 226 -48.20 -14.47 13.30
CA HIS A 226 -47.36 -13.27 13.17
C HIS A 226 -46.04 -13.57 12.47
N ASN A 227 -45.36 -14.65 12.84
CA ASN A 227 -44.06 -15.00 12.25
C ASN A 227 -44.21 -15.36 10.77
N ILE A 228 -45.25 -16.09 10.36
CA ILE A 228 -45.54 -16.32 8.94
C ILE A 228 -45.88 -15.04 8.20
N TYR A 229 -46.61 -14.11 8.83
CA TYR A 229 -46.84 -12.80 8.23
C TYR A 229 -45.53 -12.06 7.95
N VAL A 230 -44.58 -12.10 8.89
CA VAL A 230 -43.26 -11.48 8.72
C VAL A 230 -42.50 -12.11 7.54
N LEU A 231 -42.51 -13.44 7.41
CA LEU A 231 -41.90 -14.12 6.26
C LEU A 231 -42.60 -13.75 4.94
N ALA A 232 -43.93 -13.79 4.90
CA ALA A 232 -44.70 -13.48 3.71
C ALA A 232 -44.56 -12.01 3.29
N ALA A 233 -44.48 -11.09 4.26
CA ALA A 233 -44.23 -9.68 4.01
C ALA A 233 -42.81 -9.46 3.45
N ALA A 234 -41.81 -10.17 3.97
CA ALA A 234 -40.46 -10.13 3.42
C ALA A 234 -40.43 -10.71 1.99
N LEU A 235 -41.04 -11.87 1.74
CA LEU A 235 -41.13 -12.46 0.40
C LEU A 235 -41.80 -11.51 -0.61
N ASN A 236 -42.86 -10.80 -0.18
CA ASN A 236 -43.48 -9.74 -0.97
C ASN A 236 -42.52 -8.57 -1.23
N ASP A 237 -41.89 -8.03 -0.18
CA ASP A 237 -40.97 -6.89 -0.28
C ASP A 237 -39.79 -7.17 -1.22
N PHE A 238 -39.31 -8.42 -1.28
CA PHE A 238 -38.23 -8.89 -2.16
C PHE A 238 -38.71 -9.43 -3.53
N GLY A 239 -40.01 -9.32 -3.83
CA GLY A 239 -40.55 -9.59 -5.17
C GLY A 239 -40.76 -11.07 -5.51
N VAL A 240 -40.77 -11.97 -4.53
CA VAL A 240 -41.03 -13.40 -4.74
C VAL A 240 -42.49 -13.62 -5.12
N ASN A 241 -42.75 -14.43 -6.13
CA ASN A 241 -44.11 -14.69 -6.58
C ASN A 241 -44.96 -15.32 -5.46
N LYS A 242 -46.21 -14.86 -5.33
CA LYS A 242 -47.15 -15.34 -4.31
C LYS A 242 -47.33 -16.86 -4.35
N SER A 243 -47.34 -17.49 -5.52
CA SER A 243 -47.46 -18.95 -5.62
C SER A 243 -46.26 -19.68 -5.01
N LEU A 244 -45.05 -19.15 -5.18
CA LEU A 244 -43.85 -19.70 -4.56
C LEU A 244 -43.84 -19.45 -3.04
N ALA A 245 -44.27 -18.26 -2.60
CA ALA A 245 -44.42 -17.96 -1.19
C ALA A 245 -45.45 -18.86 -0.49
N GLU A 246 -46.59 -19.14 -1.13
CA GLU A 246 -47.58 -20.12 -0.67
C GLU A 246 -46.96 -21.51 -0.56
N TYR A 247 -46.25 -21.97 -1.59
CA TYR A 247 -45.59 -23.27 -1.58
C TYR A 247 -44.60 -23.43 -0.41
N VAL A 248 -43.75 -22.44 -0.19
CA VAL A 248 -42.72 -22.44 0.87
C VAL A 248 -43.34 -22.43 2.26
N THR A 249 -44.33 -21.56 2.47
CA THR A 249 -44.95 -21.37 3.80
C THR A 249 -45.93 -22.49 4.17
N ASN A 250 -46.51 -23.20 3.20
CA ASN A 250 -47.36 -24.36 3.45
C ASN A 250 -46.64 -25.50 4.17
N ASN A 251 -45.30 -25.57 4.07
CA ASN A 251 -44.50 -26.57 4.79
C ASN A 251 -44.57 -26.44 6.32
N TYR A 252 -45.07 -25.31 6.85
CA TYR A 252 -45.22 -25.07 8.29
C TYR A 252 -46.64 -25.38 8.81
N GLN A 253 -47.45 -26.10 8.02
CA GLN A 253 -48.78 -26.54 8.44
C GLN A 253 -48.71 -27.42 9.69
N THR A 254 -49.58 -27.16 10.66
CA THR A 254 -49.75 -28.03 11.84
C THR A 254 -51.24 -28.28 12.12
N LYS A 255 -51.56 -29.24 12.99
CA LYS A 255 -52.97 -29.52 13.37
C LYS A 255 -53.69 -28.29 13.95
N SER A 256 -52.97 -27.39 14.61
CA SER A 256 -53.50 -26.14 15.17
C SER A 256 -53.27 -24.91 14.28
N PHE A 257 -52.75 -25.08 13.06
CA PHE A 257 -52.51 -24.00 12.10
C PHE A 257 -52.75 -24.49 10.66
N PRO A 258 -54.02 -24.44 10.19
CA PRO A 258 -54.43 -25.00 8.90
C PRO A 258 -54.04 -24.11 7.71
N LEU A 259 -54.00 -24.72 6.52
CA LEU A 259 -53.64 -24.03 5.25
C LEU A 259 -54.51 -22.81 4.95
N SER A 260 -55.79 -22.82 5.33
CA SER A 260 -56.69 -21.68 5.15
C SER A 260 -56.25 -20.44 5.95
N GLU A 261 -55.68 -20.65 7.13
CA GLU A 261 -55.17 -19.57 7.97
C GLU A 261 -53.85 -19.03 7.42
N ILE A 262 -52.93 -19.92 7.03
CA ILE A 262 -51.67 -19.58 6.35
C ILE A 262 -51.94 -18.73 5.11
N LYS A 263 -52.86 -19.19 4.25
CA LYS A 263 -53.22 -18.49 3.02
C LYS A 263 -53.77 -17.10 3.29
N ARG A 264 -54.66 -16.93 4.28
CA ARG A 264 -55.20 -15.62 4.66
C ARG A 264 -54.10 -14.66 5.12
N THR A 265 -53.08 -15.18 5.82
CA THR A 265 -51.94 -14.38 6.27
C THR A 265 -51.06 -13.92 5.11
N ILE A 266 -50.81 -14.79 4.13
CA ILE A 266 -50.09 -14.46 2.90
C ILE A 266 -50.87 -13.44 2.07
N ASP A 267 -52.18 -13.64 1.92
CA ASP A 267 -53.08 -12.69 1.25
C ASP A 267 -52.96 -11.29 1.86
N SER A 268 -52.91 -11.21 3.20
CA SER A 268 -52.76 -9.95 3.92
C SER A 268 -51.39 -9.29 3.73
N ALA A 269 -50.32 -10.07 3.60
CA ALA A 269 -48.98 -9.55 3.32
C ALA A 269 -48.87 -9.03 1.89
N TYR A 270 -49.32 -9.83 0.91
CA TYR A 270 -49.29 -9.50 -0.52
C TYR A 270 -50.33 -8.45 -0.93
N ALA A 271 -51.30 -8.12 -0.07
CA ALA A 271 -52.19 -6.97 -0.28
C ALA A 271 -51.43 -5.64 -0.31
N GLN A 272 -50.21 -5.57 0.26
CA GLN A 272 -49.31 -4.41 0.17
C GLN A 272 -48.56 -4.40 -1.18
N SER A 273 -49.31 -4.33 -2.29
CA SER A 273 -48.76 -4.36 -3.65
C SER A 273 -47.71 -3.28 -3.93
N GLN A 274 -47.83 -2.12 -3.27
CA GLN A 274 -46.87 -1.01 -3.33
C GLN A 274 -45.47 -1.35 -2.82
N LYS A 275 -45.33 -2.38 -1.98
CA LYS A 275 -44.02 -2.84 -1.47
C LYS A 275 -43.44 -3.99 -2.28
N PHE A 276 -44.20 -4.58 -3.19
CA PHE A 276 -43.75 -5.74 -3.95
C PHE A 276 -42.48 -5.42 -4.75
N GLY A 277 -41.40 -6.14 -4.48
CA GLY A 277 -40.09 -5.90 -5.12
C GLY A 277 -39.48 -4.53 -4.83
N SER A 278 -39.82 -3.92 -3.68
CA SER A 278 -39.23 -2.67 -3.21
C SER A 278 -37.83 -2.85 -2.62
N ARG A 279 -37.49 -4.06 -2.17
CA ARG A 279 -36.18 -4.45 -1.66
C ARG A 279 -35.55 -5.51 -2.54
N TYR A 280 -34.22 -5.57 -2.50
CA TYR A 280 -33.46 -6.60 -3.19
C TYR A 280 -32.13 -6.85 -2.48
N TYR A 281 -31.51 -7.97 -2.82
CA TYR A 281 -30.17 -8.33 -2.38
C TYR A 281 -29.15 -8.02 -3.48
N GLU A 282 -28.01 -7.42 -3.12
CA GLU A 282 -26.90 -7.23 -4.07
C GLU A 282 -26.24 -8.58 -4.40
N ASP A 283 -26.03 -8.83 -5.70
CA ASP A 283 -25.23 -9.94 -6.20
C ASP A 283 -23.75 -9.51 -6.28
N GLU A 284 -23.08 -9.48 -5.12
CA GLU A 284 -21.67 -9.07 -5.01
C GLU A 284 -20.77 -9.95 -5.91
N GLU A 285 -21.12 -11.22 -6.11
CA GLU A 285 -20.37 -12.15 -6.95
C GLU A 285 -20.44 -11.77 -8.42
N LYS A 286 -21.64 -11.49 -8.95
CA LYS A 286 -21.77 -10.97 -10.33
C LYS A 286 -21.05 -9.65 -10.50
N VAL A 287 -21.13 -8.74 -9.52
CA VAL A 287 -20.38 -7.47 -9.56
C VAL A 287 -18.87 -7.73 -9.64
N SER A 288 -18.34 -8.68 -8.85
CA SER A 288 -16.92 -9.07 -8.88
C SER A 288 -16.51 -9.75 -10.19
N GLN A 289 -17.35 -10.65 -10.73
CA GLN A 289 -17.14 -11.27 -12.04
C GLN A 289 -17.12 -10.22 -13.16
N ILE A 290 -17.98 -9.20 -13.09
CA ILE A 290 -17.97 -8.09 -14.06
C ILE A 290 -16.71 -7.26 -13.92
N LYS A 291 -16.26 -6.96 -12.69
CA LYS A 291 -14.97 -6.30 -12.45
C LYS A 291 -13.83 -7.07 -13.11
N THR A 292 -13.82 -8.39 -12.98
CA THR A 292 -12.82 -9.28 -13.59
C THR A 292 -12.91 -9.27 -15.12
N LYS A 293 -14.11 -9.42 -15.70
CA LYS A 293 -14.32 -9.37 -17.16
C LYS A 293 -13.93 -8.01 -17.77
N LEU A 294 -14.22 -6.91 -17.07
CA LEU A 294 -13.80 -5.55 -17.48
C LEU A 294 -12.29 -5.33 -17.37
N ARG A 295 -11.60 -6.00 -16.44
CA ARG A 295 -10.13 -6.02 -16.37
C ARG A 295 -9.53 -6.83 -17.53
N GLY A 296 -10.10 -7.99 -17.83
CA GLY A 296 -9.69 -8.86 -18.95
C GLY A 296 -10.08 -8.35 -20.35
N GLY A 297 -10.60 -7.12 -20.46
CA GLY A 297 -10.85 -6.48 -21.76
C GLY A 297 -12.11 -6.94 -22.50
N VAL A 298 -13.05 -7.64 -21.84
CA VAL A 298 -14.30 -8.10 -22.46
C VAL A 298 -15.16 -6.90 -22.90
N PRO A 299 -15.71 -6.89 -24.13
CA PRO A 299 -16.54 -5.79 -24.61
C PRO A 299 -17.78 -5.53 -23.74
N LYS A 300 -18.09 -4.25 -23.49
CA LYS A 300 -19.25 -3.85 -22.67
C LYS A 300 -20.57 -4.40 -23.19
N LYS A 301 -20.73 -4.47 -24.51
CA LYS A 301 -21.92 -5.03 -25.16
C LYS A 301 -22.12 -6.51 -24.82
N GLU A 302 -21.03 -7.26 -24.70
CA GLU A 302 -21.08 -8.68 -24.34
C GLU A 302 -21.45 -8.85 -22.87
N ILE A 303 -20.85 -8.06 -21.98
CA ILE A 303 -21.21 -8.03 -20.55
C ILE A 303 -22.68 -7.62 -20.38
N ARG A 304 -23.12 -6.61 -21.12
CA ARG A 304 -24.52 -6.15 -21.12
C ARG A 304 -25.47 -7.25 -21.58
N HIS A 305 -25.18 -7.92 -22.69
CA HIS A 305 -26.00 -9.01 -23.21
C HIS A 305 -26.15 -10.15 -22.20
N GLN A 306 -25.05 -10.57 -21.56
CA GLN A 306 -25.07 -11.63 -20.53
C GLN A 306 -25.93 -11.25 -19.31
N LEU A 307 -25.95 -9.97 -18.94
CA LEU A 307 -26.73 -9.47 -17.81
C LEU A 307 -28.20 -9.23 -18.17
N GLU A 308 -28.48 -8.80 -19.40
CA GLU A 308 -29.84 -8.70 -19.94
C GLU A 308 -30.49 -10.10 -20.04
N GLU A 309 -29.73 -11.12 -20.45
CA GLU A 309 -30.17 -12.54 -20.42
C GLU A 309 -30.47 -13.04 -18.98
N SER A 310 -29.90 -12.39 -17.97
CA SER A 310 -30.11 -12.69 -16.55
C SER A 310 -31.26 -11.89 -15.91
N ASN A 311 -32.12 -11.25 -16.73
CA ASN A 311 -33.24 -10.39 -16.30
C ASN A 311 -32.84 -9.15 -15.46
N VAL A 312 -31.64 -8.60 -15.68
CA VAL A 312 -31.22 -7.34 -15.03
C VAL A 312 -31.61 -6.15 -15.91
N ASP A 313 -32.15 -5.09 -15.30
CA ASP A 313 -32.54 -3.87 -16.02
C ASP A 313 -31.33 -3.16 -16.66
N GLY A 314 -31.48 -2.73 -17.91
CA GLY A 314 -30.42 -2.09 -18.69
C GLY A 314 -29.86 -0.80 -18.07
N GLY A 315 -30.70 -0.01 -17.39
CA GLY A 315 -30.26 1.21 -16.70
C GLY A 315 -29.42 0.90 -15.46
N ILE A 316 -29.74 -0.17 -14.74
CA ILE A 316 -28.93 -0.67 -13.61
C ILE A 316 -27.57 -1.15 -14.13
N ILE A 317 -27.54 -1.94 -15.21
CA ILE A 317 -26.31 -2.43 -15.84
C ILE A 317 -25.39 -1.26 -16.20
N ASP A 318 -25.92 -0.25 -16.90
CA ASP A 318 -25.13 0.91 -17.32
C ASP A 318 -24.58 1.70 -16.11
N SER A 319 -25.37 1.85 -15.04
CA SER A 319 -24.92 2.52 -13.81
C SER A 319 -23.81 1.76 -13.08
N VAL A 320 -23.90 0.42 -13.02
CA VAL A 320 -22.91 -0.44 -12.36
C VAL A 320 -21.62 -0.48 -13.17
N ILE A 321 -21.71 -0.61 -14.50
CA ILE A 321 -20.55 -0.56 -15.38
C ILE A 321 -19.86 0.81 -15.26
N SER A 322 -20.60 1.91 -15.32
CA SER A 322 -20.04 3.27 -15.17
C SER A 322 -19.32 3.42 -13.82
N ARG A 323 -19.91 2.94 -12.73
CA ARG A 323 -19.30 2.96 -11.39
C ARG A 323 -18.00 2.17 -11.33
N ILE A 324 -18.00 0.95 -11.87
CA ILE A 324 -16.79 0.11 -11.91
C ILE A 324 -15.69 0.76 -12.75
N GLU A 325 -16.06 1.40 -13.85
CA GLU A 325 -15.12 2.15 -14.70
C GLU A 325 -14.57 3.38 -13.99
N GLU A 326 -15.39 4.13 -13.25
CA GLU A 326 -14.92 5.24 -12.42
C GLU A 326 -13.94 4.76 -11.32
N GLU A 327 -14.23 3.64 -10.65
CA GLU A 327 -13.35 3.02 -9.66
C GLU A 327 -12.01 2.56 -10.27
N GLN A 328 -12.02 2.10 -11.53
CA GLN A 328 -10.83 1.64 -12.26
C GLN A 328 -10.12 2.75 -13.06
N SER A 329 -10.72 3.93 -13.19
CA SER A 329 -10.23 5.03 -14.05
C SER A 329 -8.80 5.46 -13.73
N SER A 330 -8.38 5.33 -12.48
CA SER A 330 -7.03 5.69 -12.02
C SER A 330 -5.90 4.82 -12.63
N GLN A 331 -6.22 3.63 -13.17
CA GLN A 331 -5.23 2.74 -13.79
C GLN A 331 -5.31 2.70 -15.32
N LYS A 332 -6.39 3.21 -15.93
CA LYS A 332 -6.59 3.19 -17.39
C LYS A 332 -6.35 4.57 -17.97
N PHE A 333 -5.23 4.75 -18.67
CA PHE A 333 -4.88 6.02 -19.35
C PHE A 333 -5.21 6.05 -20.86
N TRP A 334 -6.08 5.15 -21.31
CA TRP A 334 -6.54 5.05 -22.69
C TRP A 334 -8.03 4.72 -22.75
N THR A 335 -8.62 4.94 -23.92
CA THR A 335 -9.94 4.46 -24.29
C THR A 335 -9.81 3.51 -25.48
N LYS A 336 -10.64 2.46 -25.50
CA LYS A 336 -10.76 1.54 -26.64
C LYS A 336 -12.21 1.53 -27.08
N SER A 337 -12.46 1.94 -28.32
CA SER A 337 -13.81 1.87 -28.91
C SER A 337 -14.21 0.43 -29.24
N ASP A 338 -15.51 0.18 -29.42
CA ASP A 338 -16.06 -1.11 -29.91
C ASP A 338 -15.41 -1.57 -31.23
N LYS A 339 -14.89 -0.63 -32.04
CA LYS A 339 -14.20 -0.93 -33.30
C LYS A 339 -12.70 -1.22 -33.12
N GLY A 340 -12.22 -1.33 -31.88
CA GLY A 340 -10.81 -1.58 -31.56
C GLY A 340 -9.90 -0.35 -31.66
N ILE A 341 -10.43 0.84 -31.98
CA ILE A 341 -9.63 2.07 -32.03
C ILE A 341 -9.22 2.47 -30.61
N VAL A 342 -7.91 2.54 -30.39
CA VAL A 342 -7.29 2.97 -29.13
C VAL A 342 -6.96 4.46 -29.18
N LYS A 343 -7.22 5.19 -28.09
CA LYS A 343 -6.81 6.59 -27.91
C LYS A 343 -6.30 6.82 -26.50
N ILE A 344 -5.19 7.54 -26.38
CA ILE A 344 -4.67 8.00 -25.09
C ILE A 344 -5.60 9.05 -24.45
N VAL A 345 -5.69 9.04 -23.13
CA VAL A 345 -6.31 10.10 -22.32
C VAL A 345 -5.19 10.82 -21.57
N HIS A 346 -4.76 11.98 -22.07
CA HIS A 346 -3.52 12.63 -21.63
C HIS A 346 -3.45 12.90 -20.12
N ILE A 347 -4.56 13.35 -19.50
CA ILE A 347 -4.59 13.63 -18.06
C ILE A 347 -4.45 12.36 -17.22
N LEU A 348 -5.03 11.24 -17.66
CA LEU A 348 -4.90 9.96 -16.96
C LEU A 348 -3.50 9.38 -17.18
N PHE A 349 -2.88 9.60 -18.35
CA PHE A 349 -1.49 9.21 -18.61
C PHE A 349 -0.51 9.98 -17.72
N LYS A 350 -0.72 11.30 -17.57
CA LYS A 350 0.00 12.14 -16.61
C LYS A 350 -0.12 11.56 -15.19
N GLN A 351 -1.35 11.35 -14.73
CA GLN A 351 -1.61 10.84 -13.38
C GLN A 351 -1.00 9.47 -13.16
N PHE A 352 -1.08 8.57 -14.14
CA PHE A 352 -0.47 7.25 -14.06
C PHE A 352 1.06 7.31 -13.91
N LEU A 353 1.73 8.18 -14.67
CA LEU A 353 3.17 8.39 -14.53
C LEU A 353 3.54 8.96 -13.16
N GLU A 354 2.81 9.97 -12.69
CA GLU A 354 3.03 10.60 -11.38
C GLU A 354 2.77 9.64 -10.22
N ASP A 355 1.68 8.86 -10.27
CA ASP A 355 1.36 7.79 -9.31
C ASP A 355 2.47 6.71 -9.26
N ASN A 356 3.25 6.58 -10.33
CA ASN A 356 4.40 5.66 -10.41
C ASN A 356 5.75 6.34 -10.17
N GLY A 357 5.73 7.58 -9.68
CA GLY A 357 6.88 8.32 -9.19
C GLY A 357 7.59 9.18 -10.24
N PHE A 358 7.08 9.30 -11.46
CA PHE A 358 7.72 10.08 -12.52
C PHE A 358 7.36 11.56 -12.44
N TYR A 359 8.38 12.40 -12.30
CA TYR A 359 8.24 13.86 -12.18
C TYR A 359 9.34 14.59 -12.93
N LYS A 360 9.18 15.91 -13.07
CA LYS A 360 10.29 16.80 -13.40
C LYS A 360 10.93 17.32 -12.12
N TYR A 361 12.25 17.44 -12.10
CA TYR A 361 12.98 18.12 -11.04
C TYR A 361 13.74 19.32 -11.63
N ASN A 362 13.67 20.47 -10.95
CA ASN A 362 14.39 21.68 -11.32
C ASN A 362 15.53 21.88 -10.33
N PRO A 363 16.80 21.61 -10.71
CA PRO A 363 17.94 21.86 -9.84
C PRO A 363 18.00 23.33 -9.42
N GLU A 364 18.36 23.58 -8.16
CA GLU A 364 18.49 24.95 -7.66
C GLU A 364 19.46 25.76 -8.53
N GLY A 365 19.03 26.95 -8.95
CA GLY A 365 19.83 27.83 -9.83
C GLY A 365 19.81 27.46 -11.32
N SER A 366 19.16 26.37 -11.73
CA SER A 366 18.98 25.97 -13.13
C SER A 366 17.62 26.45 -13.68
N LYS A 367 17.58 26.78 -14.98
CA LYS A 367 16.32 26.98 -15.74
C LYS A 367 15.85 25.71 -16.46
N ASN A 368 16.69 24.69 -16.50
CA ASN A 368 16.41 23.42 -17.15
C ASN A 368 15.91 22.41 -16.11
N TYR A 369 14.93 21.58 -16.49
CA TYR A 369 14.50 20.44 -15.70
C TYR A 369 15.22 19.17 -16.15
N VAL A 370 15.22 18.17 -15.27
CA VAL A 370 15.53 16.78 -15.60
C VAL A 370 14.33 15.91 -15.21
N PHE A 371 14.13 14.79 -15.91
CA PHE A 371 13.16 13.80 -15.45
C PHE A 371 13.76 12.98 -14.31
N VAL A 372 12.94 12.73 -13.29
CA VAL A 372 13.31 11.90 -12.15
C VAL A 372 12.23 10.89 -11.83
N ARG A 373 12.64 9.79 -11.20
CA ARG A 373 11.73 8.81 -10.61
C ARG A 373 11.93 8.75 -9.11
N VAL A 374 10.86 9.01 -8.36
CA VAL A 374 10.84 8.98 -6.90
C VAL A 374 10.36 7.61 -6.42
N THR A 375 11.16 6.93 -5.61
CA THR A 375 10.80 5.64 -4.99
C THR A 375 11.36 5.55 -3.57
N ASN A 376 10.52 5.33 -2.55
CA ASN A 376 10.96 5.24 -1.15
C ASN A 376 11.83 6.45 -0.68
N ASN A 377 11.47 7.68 -1.05
CA ASN A 377 12.28 8.92 -0.86
C ASN A 377 13.66 8.93 -1.56
N LEU A 378 13.94 7.93 -2.40
CA LEU A 378 15.10 7.95 -3.28
C LEU A 378 14.70 8.57 -4.61
N ILE A 379 15.52 9.50 -5.09
CA ILE A 379 15.36 10.14 -6.39
C ILE A 379 16.40 9.55 -7.32
N ASP A 380 15.91 8.99 -8.42
CA ASP A 380 16.73 8.46 -9.50
C ASP A 380 16.58 9.35 -10.73
N HIS A 381 17.64 9.51 -11.50
CA HIS A 381 17.51 10.09 -12.83
C HIS A 381 16.74 9.12 -13.72
N THR A 382 15.90 9.65 -14.60
CA THR A 382 15.23 8.84 -15.62
C THR A 382 15.26 9.56 -16.96
N SER A 383 15.18 8.78 -18.02
CA SER A 383 15.10 9.25 -19.41
C SER A 383 13.74 8.95 -20.01
N GLU A 384 13.45 9.55 -21.17
CA GLU A 384 12.22 9.24 -21.91
C GLU A 384 12.19 7.78 -22.37
N LYS A 385 13.37 7.18 -22.60
CA LYS A 385 13.50 5.76 -22.91
C LYS A 385 13.05 4.89 -21.74
N GLU A 386 13.50 5.18 -20.52
CA GLU A 386 13.10 4.42 -19.33
C GLU A 386 11.60 4.60 -19.01
N ILE A 387 11.06 5.80 -19.22
CA ILE A 387 9.61 6.04 -19.11
C ILE A 387 8.84 5.20 -20.14
N LYS A 388 9.34 5.14 -21.39
CA LYS A 388 8.74 4.32 -22.44
C LYS A 388 8.76 2.84 -22.09
N ASP A 389 9.92 2.32 -21.70
CA ASP A 389 10.10 0.92 -21.34
C ASP A 389 9.17 0.56 -20.16
N PHE A 390 9.09 1.42 -19.15
CA PHE A 390 8.15 1.26 -18.03
C PHE A 390 6.68 1.15 -18.47
N ILE A 391 6.22 2.03 -19.36
CA ILE A 391 4.83 2.00 -19.86
C ILE A 391 4.57 0.75 -20.70
N LEU A 392 5.50 0.38 -21.59
CA LEU A 392 5.34 -0.78 -22.45
C LEU A 392 5.35 -2.09 -21.63
N ASP A 393 6.24 -2.19 -20.64
CA ASP A 393 6.27 -3.33 -19.71
C ASP A 393 4.96 -3.44 -18.92
N TYR A 394 4.41 -2.33 -18.45
CA TYR A 394 3.09 -2.31 -17.82
C TYR A 394 1.99 -2.80 -18.77
N LEU A 395 1.95 -2.28 -20.00
CA LEU A 395 0.92 -2.65 -20.98
C LEU A 395 1.02 -4.13 -21.42
N LEU A 396 2.22 -4.73 -21.39
CA LEU A 396 2.39 -6.17 -21.63
C LEU A 396 1.65 -7.03 -20.61
N THR A 397 1.55 -6.58 -19.35
CA THR A 397 0.85 -7.33 -18.29
C THR A 397 -0.68 -7.37 -18.46
N LEU A 398 -1.24 -6.52 -19.32
CA LEU A 398 -2.69 -6.42 -19.55
C LEU A 398 -3.21 -7.37 -20.63
N GLU A 399 -2.32 -8.13 -21.28
CA GLU A 399 -2.64 -9.14 -22.32
C GLU A 399 -3.47 -8.63 -23.53
N ASP A 400 -3.55 -7.31 -23.76
CA ASP A 400 -4.22 -6.71 -24.94
C ASP A 400 -3.19 -6.07 -25.89
N ALA A 401 -2.81 -6.85 -26.91
CA ALA A 401 -1.81 -6.47 -27.90
C ALA A 401 -2.16 -5.20 -28.68
N LEU A 402 -3.44 -4.85 -28.86
CA LEU A 402 -3.83 -3.64 -29.60
C LEU A 402 -3.44 -2.37 -28.86
N ILE A 403 -3.56 -2.39 -27.53
CA ILE A 403 -3.17 -1.25 -26.68
C ILE A 403 -1.65 -1.13 -26.69
N TYR A 404 -0.94 -2.24 -26.45
CA TYR A 404 0.52 -2.25 -26.49
C TYR A 404 1.06 -1.70 -27.82
N ASN A 405 0.58 -2.23 -28.95
CA ASN A 405 1.02 -1.80 -30.28
C ASN A 405 0.72 -0.31 -30.53
N TYR A 406 -0.44 0.19 -30.10
CA TYR A 406 -0.77 1.60 -30.22
C TYR A 406 0.26 2.49 -29.52
N PHE A 407 0.65 2.18 -28.28
CA PHE A 407 1.65 2.98 -27.56
C PHE A 407 3.06 2.77 -28.13
N ALA A 408 3.41 1.55 -28.55
CA ALA A 408 4.69 1.26 -29.17
C ALA A 408 4.91 2.06 -30.47
N ASP A 409 3.88 2.17 -31.31
CA ASP A 409 3.90 2.91 -32.58
C ASP A 409 3.90 4.43 -32.36
N ASN A 410 3.20 4.93 -31.33
CA ASN A 410 3.07 6.36 -31.06
C ASN A 410 4.23 6.91 -30.20
N THR A 411 5.45 6.90 -30.77
CA THR A 411 6.67 7.37 -30.06
C THR A 411 6.58 8.79 -29.52
N ARG A 412 5.67 9.63 -30.06
CA ARG A 412 5.46 11.01 -29.61
C ARG A 412 5.07 11.13 -28.13
N PHE A 413 4.43 10.11 -27.55
CA PHE A 413 4.03 10.12 -26.14
C PHE A 413 5.22 10.04 -25.18
N PHE A 414 6.38 9.66 -25.70
CA PHE A 414 7.62 9.49 -24.96
C PHE A 414 8.70 10.44 -25.49
N ARG A 415 8.29 11.60 -26.02
CA ARG A 415 9.23 12.68 -26.33
C ARG A 415 9.16 13.72 -25.23
N GLU A 416 10.28 14.38 -24.99
CA GLU A 416 10.40 15.45 -24.00
C GLU A 416 9.23 16.46 -24.08
N ASP A 417 8.95 16.98 -25.28
CA ASP A 417 7.85 17.94 -25.53
C ASP A 417 6.50 17.47 -24.97
N PHE A 418 6.19 16.18 -25.13
CA PHE A 418 4.94 15.61 -24.61
C PHE A 418 5.00 15.43 -23.09
N LEU A 419 6.13 14.92 -22.58
CA LEU A 419 6.35 14.66 -21.16
C LEU A 419 6.52 15.95 -20.32
N THR A 420 6.65 17.12 -20.95
CA THR A 420 6.53 18.43 -20.26
C THR A 420 5.23 18.56 -19.46
N LEU A 421 4.21 17.77 -19.78
CA LEU A 421 2.94 17.69 -19.04
C LEU A 421 3.10 17.25 -17.58
N LEU A 422 4.20 16.58 -17.21
CA LEU A 422 4.43 16.11 -15.83
C LEU A 422 4.60 17.31 -14.89
N SER A 423 4.13 17.18 -13.66
CA SER A 423 4.38 18.17 -12.61
C SER A 423 5.87 18.20 -12.24
N SER A 424 6.32 19.38 -11.81
CA SER A 424 7.63 19.49 -11.14
C SER A 424 7.47 19.14 -9.67
N ILE A 425 8.38 18.32 -9.13
CA ILE A 425 8.48 18.03 -7.71
C ILE A 425 9.40 19.05 -7.04
N ASP A 426 8.95 19.60 -5.92
CA ASP A 426 9.79 20.40 -5.03
C ASP A 426 10.44 19.47 -3.99
N VAL A 427 11.76 19.46 -3.96
CA VAL A 427 12.55 18.42 -3.29
C VAL A 427 13.52 19.06 -2.33
N TYR A 428 13.39 18.69 -1.06
CA TYR A 428 14.41 18.95 -0.07
C TYR A 428 15.40 17.77 0.01
N PHE A 429 16.60 17.96 -0.51
CA PHE A 429 17.69 16.97 -0.38
C PHE A 429 18.35 17.08 0.99
N ILE A 430 18.56 15.92 1.62
CA ILE A 430 19.38 15.88 2.84
C ILE A 430 20.83 16.17 2.48
N ALA A 431 21.41 17.12 3.20
CA ALA A 431 22.81 17.50 3.09
C ALA A 431 23.48 17.45 4.46
N ASP A 432 24.80 17.25 4.44
CA ASP A 432 25.63 17.34 5.63
C ASP A 432 25.54 18.75 6.22
N THR A 433 25.48 18.84 7.55
CA THR A 433 25.52 20.10 8.29
C THR A 433 26.88 20.24 8.98
N LYS A 434 27.18 21.42 9.52
CA LYS A 434 28.44 21.64 10.25
C LYS A 434 28.77 20.57 11.32
N SER A 435 27.75 19.95 11.91
CA SER A 435 27.90 18.99 13.01
C SER A 435 27.39 17.58 12.69
N ALA A 436 26.99 17.30 11.44
CA ALA A 436 26.46 15.99 11.07
C ALA A 436 26.81 15.63 9.62
N CYS A 437 27.31 14.41 9.45
CA CYS A 437 27.54 13.79 8.15
C CYS A 437 26.54 12.65 7.93
N TYR A 438 26.03 12.53 6.71
CA TYR A 438 25.10 11.48 6.31
C TYR A 438 25.75 10.49 5.35
N LEU A 439 25.54 9.20 5.61
CA LEU A 439 25.89 8.09 4.71
C LEU A 439 24.64 7.27 4.43
N TYR A 440 24.45 6.84 3.19
CA TYR A 440 23.23 6.19 2.75
C TYR A 440 23.54 4.75 2.35
N TYR A 441 22.87 3.77 2.95
CA TYR A 441 23.03 2.34 2.70
C TYR A 441 21.71 1.74 2.22
N LYS A 442 21.74 0.54 1.64
CA LYS A 442 20.53 -0.13 1.13
C LYS A 442 19.39 -0.23 2.16
N ASN A 443 19.74 -0.44 3.43
CA ASN A 443 18.78 -0.66 4.52
C ASN A 443 18.50 0.58 5.39
N CYS A 444 19.38 1.59 5.42
CA CYS A 444 19.20 2.78 6.25
C CYS A 444 20.09 3.96 5.83
N ALA A 445 19.76 5.15 6.36
CA ALA A 445 20.65 6.30 6.38
C ALA A 445 21.36 6.38 7.74
N LEU A 446 22.66 6.62 7.76
CA LEU A 446 23.42 6.91 8.97
C LEU A 446 23.59 8.41 9.12
N LYS A 447 23.36 8.90 10.33
CA LYS A 447 23.76 10.23 10.77
C LYS A 447 24.90 10.08 11.75
N VAL A 448 26.07 10.56 11.34
CA VAL A 448 27.30 10.56 12.12
C VAL A 448 27.52 11.96 12.68
N THR A 449 27.64 12.05 14.00
CA THR A 449 28.02 13.28 14.72
C THR A 449 29.35 13.05 15.46
N ASP A 450 29.85 14.08 16.13
CA ASP A 450 31.01 13.96 17.01
C ASP A 450 30.74 13.10 18.26
N GLN A 451 29.47 12.86 18.61
CA GLN A 451 29.06 12.11 19.80
C GLN A 451 28.61 10.69 19.48
N GLU A 452 27.90 10.48 18.37
CA GLU A 452 27.24 9.21 18.08
C GLU A 452 27.02 8.96 16.59
N VAL A 453 26.84 7.67 16.25
CA VAL A 453 26.37 7.19 14.95
C VAL A 453 24.95 6.66 15.13
N THR A 454 24.00 7.25 14.43
CA THR A 454 22.58 6.88 14.52
C THR A 454 22.08 6.38 13.18
N SER A 455 21.39 5.24 13.20
CA SER A 455 20.71 4.68 12.02
C SER A 455 19.30 5.21 11.93
N ILE A 456 18.91 5.67 10.74
CA ILE A 456 17.63 6.33 10.43
C ILE A 456 16.99 5.55 9.26
N ASP A 457 15.71 5.18 9.39
CA ASP A 457 14.96 4.64 8.26
C ASP A 457 14.64 5.76 7.27
N TYR A 458 14.71 5.50 5.97
CA TYR A 458 14.40 6.47 4.92
C TYR A 458 13.02 7.11 5.05
N ILE A 459 12.05 6.42 5.66
CA ILE A 459 10.72 7.00 5.93
C ILE A 459 10.78 8.14 6.96
N ASP A 460 11.71 8.07 7.92
CA ASP A 460 11.87 9.06 8.98
C ASP A 460 12.90 10.14 8.64
N LEU A 461 13.62 9.97 7.52
CA LEU A 461 14.72 10.85 7.13
C LEU A 461 14.29 12.31 6.92
N GLY A 462 13.03 12.53 6.53
CA GLY A 462 12.43 13.87 6.40
C GLY A 462 12.84 14.64 5.14
N GLY A 463 13.56 14.01 4.22
CA GLY A 463 13.94 14.55 2.93
C GLY A 463 14.29 13.44 1.94
N TYR A 464 14.75 13.83 0.77
CA TYR A 464 15.10 12.92 -0.31
C TYR A 464 16.60 12.72 -0.43
N VAL A 465 16.97 11.61 -1.04
CA VAL A 465 18.36 11.22 -1.28
C VAL A 465 18.49 10.79 -2.73
N TRP A 466 19.56 11.21 -3.40
CA TRP A 466 19.88 10.66 -4.70
C TRP A 466 20.23 9.19 -4.59
N LYS A 467 19.60 8.35 -5.42
CA LYS A 467 19.79 6.90 -5.38
C LYS A 467 21.24 6.50 -5.66
N ASP A 468 21.95 7.25 -6.48
CA ASP A 468 23.37 7.04 -6.77
C ASP A 468 24.31 7.37 -5.60
N HIS A 469 23.82 8.08 -4.57
CA HIS A 469 24.53 8.30 -3.31
C HIS A 469 24.36 7.13 -2.33
N VAL A 470 23.48 6.17 -2.64
CA VAL A 470 23.26 4.97 -1.81
C VAL A 470 24.37 3.96 -2.07
N ILE A 471 25.12 3.65 -1.02
CA ILE A 471 26.16 2.63 -1.01
C ILE A 471 25.49 1.26 -1.19
N ASP A 472 25.99 0.47 -2.14
CA ASP A 472 25.37 -0.79 -2.60
C ASP A 472 25.52 -1.98 -1.62
N ARG A 473 25.45 -1.73 -0.30
CA ARG A 473 25.50 -2.74 0.76
C ARG A 473 24.60 -2.38 1.93
N ASN A 474 24.26 -3.37 2.75
CA ASN A 474 23.59 -3.12 4.03
C ASN A 474 24.61 -2.66 5.07
N PHE A 475 24.14 -1.87 6.03
CA PHE A 475 24.91 -1.51 7.21
C PHE A 475 24.39 -2.25 8.44
N ASP A 476 25.32 -2.79 9.22
CA ASP A 476 25.06 -3.44 10.50
C ASP A 476 26.01 -2.85 11.55
N ILE A 477 25.47 -2.50 12.72
CA ILE A 477 26.28 -2.06 13.87
C ILE A 477 26.82 -3.31 14.58
N GLY A 478 28.13 -3.37 14.78
CA GLY A 478 28.77 -4.46 15.51
C GLY A 478 30.20 -4.12 15.93
N ASP A 479 30.77 -4.97 16.78
CA ASP A 479 32.14 -4.83 17.26
C ASP A 479 33.13 -5.12 16.12
N VAL A 480 34.05 -4.18 15.88
CA VAL A 480 35.11 -4.33 14.89
C VAL A 480 36.34 -4.93 15.57
N ASN A 481 36.56 -6.24 15.38
CA ASN A 481 37.74 -6.93 15.94
C ASN A 481 38.99 -6.77 15.08
N SER A 482 38.84 -6.58 13.77
CA SER A 482 39.94 -6.40 12.82
C SER A 482 39.46 -5.61 11.60
N CYS A 483 40.15 -4.53 11.25
CA CYS A 483 39.85 -3.70 10.09
C CYS A 483 41.08 -3.56 9.19
N ASP A 484 41.05 -4.15 8.00
CA ASP A 484 42.16 -4.08 7.04
C ASP A 484 42.48 -2.64 6.63
N PHE A 485 41.46 -1.78 6.57
CA PHE A 485 41.64 -0.36 6.23
C PHE A 485 42.34 0.41 7.34
N GLU A 486 42.03 0.13 8.61
CA GLU A 486 42.75 0.70 9.76
C GLU A 486 44.23 0.31 9.74
N GLN A 487 44.52 -0.97 9.50
CA GLN A 487 45.90 -1.46 9.34
C GLN A 487 46.61 -0.77 8.16
N PHE A 488 45.91 -0.57 7.04
CA PHE A 488 46.44 0.18 5.90
C PHE A 488 46.79 1.62 6.27
N ILE A 489 45.91 2.34 6.98
CA ILE A 489 46.17 3.71 7.45
C ILE A 489 47.37 3.76 8.41
N ALA A 490 47.48 2.78 9.30
CA ALA A 490 48.64 2.66 10.19
C ALA A 490 49.94 2.44 9.41
N ASN A 491 49.93 1.57 8.39
CA ASN A 491 51.09 1.28 7.56
C ASN A 491 51.58 2.51 6.78
N ILE A 492 50.69 3.23 6.09
CA ILE A 492 51.07 4.44 5.32
C ILE A 492 51.47 5.61 6.22
N SER A 493 51.10 5.55 7.49
CA SER A 493 51.46 6.53 8.52
C SER A 493 52.70 6.13 9.33
N ALA A 494 53.39 5.04 8.96
CA ALA A 494 54.54 4.48 9.67
C ALA A 494 54.26 4.18 11.16
N HIS A 495 53.01 3.83 11.50
CA HIS A 495 52.52 3.64 12.87
C HIS A 495 52.70 4.86 13.80
N ASP A 496 52.98 6.05 13.25
CA ASP A 496 53.06 7.27 14.04
C ASP A 496 51.66 7.77 14.39
N VAL A 497 51.39 7.92 15.70
CA VAL A 497 50.06 8.27 16.22
C VAL A 497 49.57 9.63 15.70
N ASN A 498 50.47 10.59 15.51
CA ASN A 498 50.08 11.92 15.02
C ASN A 498 49.78 11.89 13.53
N ARG A 499 50.56 11.16 12.73
CA ARG A 499 50.30 10.93 11.30
C ARG A 499 48.99 10.18 11.08
N ILE A 500 48.71 9.15 11.86
CA ILE A 500 47.44 8.41 11.81
C ILE A 500 46.28 9.36 12.06
N LYS A 501 46.29 10.10 13.17
CA LYS A 501 45.22 11.07 13.49
C LYS A 501 45.06 12.14 12.42
N SER A 502 46.17 12.62 11.84
CA SER A 502 46.14 13.58 10.74
C SER A 502 45.47 12.98 9.50
N MET A 503 45.77 11.73 9.15
CA MET A 503 45.15 11.04 8.03
C MET A 503 43.67 10.73 8.27
N GLU A 504 43.30 10.27 9.45
CA GLU A 504 41.90 10.04 9.84
C GLU A 504 41.08 11.34 9.77
N SER A 505 41.63 12.44 10.30
CA SER A 505 40.98 13.77 10.23
C SER A 505 40.86 14.26 8.78
N THR A 506 41.88 14.00 7.95
CA THR A 506 41.85 14.32 6.51
C THR A 506 40.79 13.49 5.78
N LEU A 507 40.65 12.20 6.08
CA LEU A 507 39.61 11.35 5.52
C LEU A 507 38.22 11.79 5.97
N GLY A 508 38.06 12.12 7.25
CA GLY A 508 36.85 12.70 7.81
C GLY A 508 36.48 13.98 7.07
N PHE A 509 37.44 14.89 6.87
CA PHE A 509 37.25 16.07 6.03
C PHE A 509 36.81 15.68 4.62
N LEU A 510 37.52 14.82 3.90
CA LEU A 510 37.18 14.43 2.52
C LEU A 510 35.78 13.80 2.39
N MET A 511 35.34 13.05 3.39
CA MET A 511 33.99 12.46 3.42
C MET A 511 32.90 13.46 3.82
N HIS A 512 33.24 14.53 4.55
CA HIS A 512 32.25 15.50 5.03
C HIS A 512 31.83 16.48 3.93
N GLY A 513 30.55 16.43 3.54
CA GLY A 513 29.97 17.24 2.46
C GLY A 513 29.82 18.73 2.79
N TYR A 514 29.65 19.07 4.07
CA TYR A 514 29.70 20.48 4.50
C TYR A 514 31.12 21.02 4.43
N LYS A 515 31.33 22.05 3.61
CA LYS A 515 32.59 22.81 3.50
C LYS A 515 32.34 24.26 3.89
N ASP A 516 33.14 24.76 4.83
CA ASP A 516 33.13 26.17 5.19
C ASP A 516 33.72 26.97 4.03
N LEU A 517 32.97 27.95 3.51
CA LEU A 517 33.43 28.82 2.41
C LEU A 517 34.69 29.61 2.78
N SER A 518 34.93 29.84 4.08
CA SER A 518 36.14 30.51 4.57
C SER A 518 37.35 29.57 4.71
N PHE A 519 37.13 28.25 4.76
CA PHE A 519 38.17 27.25 4.96
C PHE A 519 37.88 25.95 4.21
N CYS A 520 38.35 25.89 2.95
CA CYS A 520 38.24 24.71 2.10
C CYS A 520 39.63 24.32 1.54
N PRO A 521 40.49 23.66 2.34
CA PRO A 521 41.81 23.26 1.91
C PRO A 521 41.77 22.15 0.85
N ALA A 522 42.71 22.20 -0.10
CA ALA A 522 42.96 21.09 -1.02
C ALA A 522 43.87 20.04 -0.36
N VAL A 523 43.51 18.76 -0.47
CA VAL A 523 44.32 17.64 0.03
C VAL A 523 45.21 17.14 -1.10
N ILE A 524 46.51 17.14 -0.88
CA ILE A 524 47.51 16.68 -1.85
C ILE A 524 48.19 15.44 -1.28
N LEU A 525 48.06 14.30 -1.96
CA LEU A 525 48.76 13.07 -1.61
C LEU A 525 50.06 13.00 -2.42
N ASN A 526 51.21 13.02 -1.74
CA ASN A 526 52.52 12.94 -2.36
C ASN A 526 53.32 11.75 -1.82
N ASP A 527 54.35 11.31 -2.56
CA ASP A 527 55.30 10.33 -2.04
C ASP A 527 56.21 10.96 -0.99
N GLU A 528 56.62 10.17 0.00
CA GLU A 528 57.53 10.61 1.07
C GLU A 528 58.91 10.94 0.52
N VAL A 529 59.32 10.29 -0.57
CA VAL A 529 60.56 10.56 -1.30
C VAL A 529 60.21 11.20 -2.64
N ILE A 530 60.61 12.47 -2.81
CA ILE A 530 60.52 13.15 -4.10
C ILE A 530 61.69 12.69 -4.95
N SER A 531 61.42 11.85 -5.95
CA SER A 531 62.41 11.32 -6.89
C SER A 531 61.97 11.64 -8.32
N ASP A 532 62.93 11.79 -9.25
CA ASP A 532 62.64 11.99 -10.67
C ASP A 532 62.00 10.74 -11.33
N ASN A 533 62.08 9.58 -10.67
CA ASN A 533 61.46 8.34 -11.09
C ASN A 533 60.13 8.09 -10.36
N PRO A 534 59.07 7.60 -11.04
CA PRO A 534 57.81 7.28 -10.38
C PRO A 534 57.96 6.11 -9.41
N GLU A 535 57.90 6.38 -8.11
CA GLU A 535 57.84 5.35 -7.06
C GLU A 535 56.37 4.90 -6.90
N GLY A 536 55.94 3.96 -7.75
CA GLY A 536 54.61 3.37 -7.68
C GLY A 536 54.40 2.50 -6.43
N GLY A 537 53.14 2.28 -6.03
CA GLY A 537 52.80 1.31 -4.97
C GLY A 537 52.70 1.87 -3.55
N THR A 538 52.76 3.19 -3.36
CA THR A 538 52.67 3.86 -2.05
C THR A 538 51.24 3.97 -1.47
N GLY A 539 50.25 3.33 -2.10
CA GLY A 539 48.87 3.25 -1.58
C GLY A 539 47.92 4.39 -1.98
N LYS A 540 48.39 5.41 -2.72
CA LYS A 540 47.56 6.57 -3.15
C LYS A 540 46.27 6.16 -3.89
N GLY A 541 46.39 5.23 -4.84
CA GLY A 541 45.24 4.69 -5.58
C GLY A 541 44.26 3.91 -4.70
N LEU A 542 44.77 3.19 -3.70
CA LEU A 542 43.92 2.47 -2.73
C LEU A 542 43.12 3.45 -1.86
N LEU A 543 43.70 4.58 -1.45
CA LEU A 543 43.00 5.61 -0.69
C LEU A 543 41.84 6.22 -1.49
N MET A 544 42.08 6.56 -2.76
CA MET A 544 41.03 7.08 -3.66
C MET A 544 39.91 6.05 -3.86
N ASN A 545 40.27 4.79 -4.10
CA ASN A 545 39.29 3.71 -4.24
C ASN A 545 38.49 3.48 -2.95
N ALA A 546 39.11 3.59 -1.78
CA ALA A 546 38.42 3.46 -0.50
C ALA A 546 37.40 4.59 -0.30
N LEU A 547 37.75 5.83 -0.62
CA LEU A 547 36.81 6.95 -0.59
C LEU A 547 35.64 6.74 -1.55
N SER A 548 35.88 6.20 -2.75
CA SER A 548 34.83 5.93 -3.72
C SER A 548 33.85 4.83 -3.29
N GLN A 549 34.21 3.98 -2.30
CA GLN A 549 33.28 3.03 -1.69
C GLN A 549 32.32 3.68 -0.68
N MET A 550 32.60 4.92 -0.26
CA MET A 550 31.86 5.63 0.80
C MET A 550 31.09 6.84 0.28
N LYS A 551 31.63 7.56 -0.72
CA LYS A 551 31.01 8.74 -1.34
C LYS A 551 31.23 8.70 -2.85
N LYS A 552 30.30 9.30 -3.60
CA LYS A 552 30.44 9.50 -5.04
C LYS A 552 31.69 10.33 -5.31
N LEU A 553 32.60 9.78 -6.11
CA LEU A 553 33.89 10.40 -6.42
C LEU A 553 33.99 10.61 -7.93
N VAL A 554 34.33 11.84 -8.32
CA VAL A 554 34.56 12.23 -9.72
C VAL A 554 36.07 12.33 -9.95
N VAL A 555 36.60 11.54 -10.88
CA VAL A 555 38.02 11.58 -11.24
C VAL A 555 38.20 12.48 -12.44
N ILE A 556 39.08 13.48 -12.30
CA ILE A 556 39.54 14.32 -13.40
C ILE A 556 41.00 13.96 -13.68
N ASP A 557 41.25 13.38 -14.85
CA ASP A 557 42.62 13.05 -15.29
C ASP A 557 43.32 14.32 -15.79
N GLY A 558 44.26 14.84 -15.00
CA GLY A 558 45.03 16.03 -15.34
C GLY A 558 45.86 15.94 -16.63
N LYS A 559 46.19 14.73 -17.12
CA LYS A 559 46.88 14.56 -18.42
C LYS A 559 45.94 14.69 -19.61
N ALA A 560 44.68 14.26 -19.44
CA ALA A 560 43.65 14.32 -20.47
C ALA A 560 42.78 15.59 -20.37
N PHE A 561 42.89 16.34 -19.27
CA PHE A 561 42.05 17.50 -18.98
C PHE A 561 42.50 18.73 -19.76
N THR A 562 41.58 19.31 -20.51
CA THR A 562 41.73 20.59 -21.20
C THR A 562 40.67 21.57 -20.69
N PHE A 563 41.08 22.72 -20.16
CA PHE A 563 40.21 23.75 -19.57
C PHE A 563 39.10 24.27 -20.51
N GLU A 564 39.25 24.05 -21.81
CA GLU A 564 38.34 24.50 -22.86
C GLU A 564 37.09 23.61 -23.00
N ARG A 565 37.10 22.39 -22.46
CA ARG A 565 35.96 21.45 -22.55
C ARG A 565 35.05 21.58 -21.34
N SER A 566 33.94 22.31 -21.50
CA SER A 566 32.88 22.50 -20.50
C SER A 566 32.31 21.19 -19.94
N PHE A 567 32.40 20.08 -20.69
CA PHE A 567 31.98 18.74 -20.28
C PHE A 567 32.69 18.23 -19.01
N ALA A 568 33.95 18.59 -18.79
CA ALA A 568 34.71 18.11 -17.64
C ALA A 568 34.23 18.71 -16.31
N TYR A 569 33.58 19.88 -16.36
CA TYR A 569 32.95 20.54 -15.20
C TYR A 569 31.49 20.09 -14.97
N GLN A 570 30.83 19.51 -15.97
CA GLN A 570 29.46 18.96 -15.83
C GLN A 570 29.40 17.73 -14.92
N LEU A 571 30.50 16.97 -14.82
CA LEU A 571 30.58 15.78 -13.96
C LEU A 571 30.50 16.11 -12.46
N VAL A 572 30.79 17.36 -12.06
CA VAL A 572 30.84 17.81 -10.67
C VAL A 572 29.49 18.37 -10.19
N SER A 573 28.57 18.65 -11.12
CA SER A 573 27.28 19.32 -10.86
C SER A 573 26.06 18.41 -10.95
N ALA A 574 26.27 17.09 -11.06
CA ALA A 574 25.22 16.07 -11.16
C ALA A 574 25.22 15.12 -9.95
#